data_AF-A0A939ZPT7-F1
#
_entry.id   AF-A0A939ZPT7-F1
#
_cell.length_a   1.000
_cell.length_b   1.000
_cell.length_c   1.000
_cell.angle_alpha   90.00
_cell.angle_beta   90.00
_cell.angle_gamma   90.00
#
_symmetry.space_group_name_H-M   'P 1'
#
loop_
_entity.id
_entity.type
_entity.pdbx_description
1 polymer ?
#
loop_
_entity_poly.entity_id
_entity_poly.type
_entity_poly.pdbx_seq_one_letter_code
_entity_poly.pdbx_strand_id
1 'polypeptide(L)'
;MINGDSGDTVPTEAPTTVPTEAPTSTPEEVISDIKYGDKQVQIKLVENFNDSVVSPWDYGVCEIIDGDVILSEEYAASCVDRYGITAPMLKAAGTLTGAKYVVLSLTNKSDGEVWFCFQPDTPGYEHAYMGGEMDLELYLVGLDGTVSVIDEPAAETSQNNGRYGYGIPEGFDGYLFMPSSIFCDHGDWSTPIFTNDDPVFTAVGFDVNGDEPSFFLVTVHDMYICTQELPEIAPKSTEAPTEAPTEVPTEVPTAEPTEAPTDAPVVTEEPKTTDDSKSEEPAPKKNNGWLIPVIIGGVVVVAAIIVAVAAASKKKKKA
;
A
#
# COMPACT_ATOMS: atom_id res chain seq x y z
N MET A 1 15.01 74.74 -59.56
CA MET A 1 13.99 75.41 -58.73
C MET A 1 12.79 74.49 -58.62
N ILE A 2 12.47 74.10 -57.38
CA ILE A 2 11.23 73.52 -56.82
C ILE A 2 10.72 72.15 -57.35
N ASN A 3 10.39 71.32 -56.36
CA ASN A 3 9.40 70.22 -56.24
C ASN A 3 10.12 68.91 -55.85
N GLY A 4 9.93 68.29 -54.68
CA GLY A 4 8.80 68.32 -53.75
C GLY A 4 8.31 66.88 -53.61
N ASP A 5 8.96 66.08 -52.77
CA ASP A 5 8.52 64.73 -52.40
C ASP A 5 8.54 64.63 -50.88
N SER A 6 7.36 64.55 -50.30
CA SER A 6 7.09 64.48 -48.87
C SER A 6 6.97 63.01 -48.48
N GLY A 7 8.05 62.44 -47.95
CA GLY A 7 8.02 61.14 -47.30
C GLY A 7 7.45 61.26 -45.89
N ASP A 8 6.19 60.87 -45.72
CA ASP A 8 5.57 60.63 -44.41
C ASP A 8 6.11 59.30 -43.86
N THR A 9 6.97 59.35 -42.84
CA THR A 9 7.27 58.17 -42.01
C THR A 9 6.47 58.24 -40.72
N VAL A 10 5.35 57.52 -40.69
CA VAL A 10 4.59 57.24 -39.47
C VAL A 10 5.47 56.42 -38.52
N PRO A 11 5.64 56.81 -37.24
CA PRO A 11 6.31 55.96 -36.27
C PRO A 11 5.38 54.80 -35.89
N THR A 12 5.81 53.57 -36.15
CA THR A 12 5.13 52.35 -35.68
C THR A 12 5.21 52.31 -34.15
N GLU A 13 4.10 52.53 -33.46
CA GLU A 13 4.02 52.30 -32.02
C GLU A 13 4.20 50.80 -31.73
N ALA A 14 5.15 50.47 -30.85
CA ALA A 14 5.35 49.12 -30.37
C ALA A 14 4.14 48.69 -29.51
N PRO A 15 3.65 47.44 -29.64
CA PRO A 15 2.52 46.99 -28.83
C PRO A 15 2.90 47.02 -27.35
N THR A 16 2.14 47.77 -26.56
CA THR A 16 2.26 47.78 -25.11
C THR A 16 1.85 46.40 -24.59
N THR A 17 2.81 45.62 -24.10
CA THR A 17 2.54 44.36 -23.42
C THR A 17 1.85 44.69 -22.10
N VAL A 18 0.58 44.30 -21.98
CA VAL A 18 -0.12 44.24 -20.69
C VAL A 18 0.66 43.27 -19.80
N PRO A 19 1.05 43.63 -18.57
CA PRO A 19 1.61 42.65 -17.66
C PRO A 19 0.50 41.65 -17.33
N THR A 20 0.67 40.41 -17.76
CA THR A 20 -0.12 39.29 -17.24
C THR A 20 0.28 39.16 -15.77
N GLU A 21 -0.58 39.64 -14.86
CA GLU A 21 -0.45 39.32 -13.44
C GLU A 21 -0.46 37.79 -13.31
N ALA A 22 0.67 37.23 -12.88
CA ALA A 22 0.73 35.82 -12.51
C ALA A 22 -0.24 35.61 -11.33
N PRO A 23 -1.13 34.61 -11.38
CA PRO A 23 -1.97 34.28 -10.23
C PRO A 23 -1.05 33.94 -9.05
N THR A 24 -1.06 34.82 -8.05
CA THR A 24 -0.17 34.80 -6.88
C THR A 24 -0.87 34.21 -5.66
N SER A 25 -1.83 33.31 -5.85
CA SER A 25 -2.35 32.50 -4.75
C SER A 25 -1.42 31.31 -4.56
N THR A 26 -0.56 31.36 -3.55
CA THR A 26 0.03 30.16 -2.95
C THR A 26 -1.13 29.19 -2.65
N PRO A 27 -1.12 27.94 -3.14
CA PRO A 27 -2.19 27.00 -2.85
C PRO A 27 -2.39 26.90 -1.34
N GLU A 28 -3.64 26.99 -0.89
CA GLU A 28 -3.97 26.92 0.53
C GLU A 28 -3.51 25.59 1.12
N GLU A 29 -2.82 25.67 2.24
CA GLU A 29 -2.35 24.52 2.97
C GLU A 29 -3.53 23.76 3.59
N VAL A 30 -3.69 22.49 3.25
CA VAL A 30 -4.76 21.63 3.79
C VAL A 30 -4.24 20.92 5.04
N ILE A 31 -4.75 21.32 6.20
CA ILE A 31 -4.42 20.75 7.51
C ILE A 31 -5.67 20.03 8.06
N SER A 32 -5.49 18.81 8.53
CA SER A 32 -6.54 17.97 9.10
C SER A 32 -6.25 17.70 10.58
N ASP A 33 -7.26 17.88 11.44
CA ASP A 33 -7.23 17.40 12.82
C ASP A 33 -7.74 15.95 12.87
N ILE A 34 -6.86 15.00 13.19
CA ILE A 34 -7.23 13.59 13.36
C ILE A 34 -7.32 13.21 14.84
N LYS A 35 -8.13 12.20 15.13
CA LYS A 35 -8.20 11.62 16.48
C LYS A 35 -6.96 10.77 16.74
N TYR A 36 -6.43 10.89 17.95
CA TYR A 36 -5.27 10.13 18.42
C TYR A 36 -5.47 9.79 19.90
N GLY A 37 -6.01 8.60 20.17
CA GLY A 37 -6.53 8.24 21.48
C GLY A 37 -7.63 9.21 21.93
N ASP A 38 -7.42 9.87 23.06
CA ASP A 38 -8.26 10.93 23.62
C ASP A 38 -7.84 12.35 23.19
N LYS A 39 -6.81 12.47 22.36
CA LYS A 39 -6.21 13.72 21.89
C LYS A 39 -6.45 13.92 20.39
N GLN A 40 -5.97 15.05 19.88
CA GLN A 40 -5.98 15.41 18.46
C GLN A 40 -4.55 15.60 17.97
N VAL A 41 -4.29 15.19 16.72
CA VAL A 41 -3.02 15.40 16.02
C VAL A 41 -3.29 16.11 14.70
N GLN A 42 -2.44 17.05 14.33
CA GLN A 42 -2.53 17.76 13.05
C GLN A 42 -1.63 17.13 12.02
N ILE A 43 -2.19 16.87 10.85
CA ILE A 43 -1.45 16.39 9.66
C ILE A 43 -1.70 17.33 8.49
N LYS A 44 -0.67 17.56 7.68
CA LYS A 44 -0.71 18.41 6.49
C LYS A 44 -0.67 17.57 5.23
N LEU A 45 -1.63 17.76 4.32
CA LEU A 45 -1.67 17.05 3.04
C LEU A 45 -0.47 17.43 2.17
N VAL A 46 0.21 16.43 1.61
CA VAL A 46 1.34 16.63 0.67
C VAL A 46 1.14 15.93 -0.67
N GLU A 47 0.30 14.88 -0.74
CA GLU A 47 -0.08 14.24 -2.00
C GLU A 47 -1.48 13.64 -1.90
N ASN A 48 -2.28 13.78 -2.96
CA ASN A 48 -3.64 13.22 -3.07
C ASN A 48 -3.84 12.31 -4.30
N PHE A 49 -2.76 12.10 -5.06
CA PHE A 49 -2.63 11.19 -6.19
C PHE A 49 -3.62 11.39 -7.35
N ASN A 50 -4.44 12.45 -7.39
CA ASN A 50 -5.42 12.66 -8.47
C ASN A 50 -4.75 12.90 -9.83
N ASP A 51 -3.56 13.51 -9.84
CA ASP A 51 -2.76 13.78 -11.04
C ASP A 51 -1.54 12.85 -11.14
N SER A 52 -1.49 11.81 -10.30
CA SER A 52 -0.42 10.83 -10.28
C SER A 52 -0.58 9.82 -11.41
N VAL A 53 0.56 9.31 -11.88
CA VAL A 53 0.65 8.36 -12.97
C VAL A 53 1.55 7.24 -12.54
N VAL A 54 1.12 6.02 -12.84
CA VAL A 54 1.85 4.82 -12.52
C VAL A 54 2.79 4.46 -13.69
N SER A 55 4.07 4.20 -13.39
CA SER A 55 5.06 3.83 -14.41
C SER A 55 4.75 2.45 -15.02
N PRO A 56 5.32 2.08 -16.19
CA PRO A 56 4.95 0.84 -16.87
C PRO A 56 5.60 -0.45 -16.32
N TRP A 57 6.57 -0.40 -15.40
CA TRP A 57 7.18 -1.60 -14.83
C TRP A 57 6.45 -2.00 -13.55
N ASP A 58 5.91 -3.23 -13.50
CA ASP A 58 5.11 -3.70 -12.37
C ASP A 58 5.42 -5.17 -12.03
N TYR A 59 5.31 -5.50 -10.74
CA TYR A 59 5.06 -6.85 -10.26
C TYR A 59 3.80 -6.77 -9.39
N GLY A 60 2.75 -7.51 -9.74
CA GLY A 60 1.41 -7.30 -9.19
C GLY A 60 0.62 -6.20 -9.93
N VAL A 61 -0.50 -5.78 -9.35
CA VAL A 61 -1.35 -4.71 -9.90
C VAL A 61 -1.20 -3.45 -9.05
N CYS A 62 -0.77 -2.35 -9.67
CA CYS A 62 -0.93 -1.02 -9.11
C CYS A 62 -1.62 -0.06 -10.08
N GLU A 63 -2.81 0.39 -9.70
CA GLU A 63 -3.65 1.31 -10.46
C GLU A 63 -4.04 2.54 -9.63
N ILE A 64 -4.37 3.65 -10.29
CA ILE A 64 -4.92 4.84 -9.63
C ILE A 64 -6.34 5.07 -10.12
N ILE A 65 -7.30 5.08 -9.20
CA ILE A 65 -8.73 5.27 -9.50
C ILE A 65 -9.30 6.36 -8.60
N ASP A 66 -9.79 7.45 -9.20
CA ASP A 66 -10.41 8.58 -8.49
C ASP A 66 -9.50 9.21 -7.38
N GLY A 67 -8.17 9.06 -7.50
CA GLY A 67 -7.16 9.52 -6.54
C GLY A 67 -6.67 8.44 -5.57
N ASP A 68 -7.30 7.26 -5.54
CA ASP A 68 -6.86 6.16 -4.69
C ASP A 68 -5.82 5.30 -5.43
N VAL A 69 -4.66 5.06 -4.80
CA VAL A 69 -3.68 4.09 -5.26
C VAL A 69 -4.10 2.71 -4.78
N ILE A 70 -4.50 1.86 -5.72
CA ILE A 70 -4.98 0.50 -5.45
C ILE A 70 -3.84 -0.47 -5.73
N LEU A 71 -3.51 -1.26 -4.73
CA LEU A 71 -2.51 -2.32 -4.76
C LEU A 71 -3.25 -3.64 -4.59
N SER A 72 -3.23 -4.49 -5.61
CA SER A 72 -3.87 -5.81 -5.59
C SER A 72 -3.01 -6.85 -6.29
N GLU A 73 -3.20 -8.13 -6.00
CA GLU A 73 -2.52 -9.19 -6.73
C GLU A 73 -3.08 -9.30 -8.17
N GLU A 74 -2.21 -9.60 -9.14
CA GLU A 74 -2.65 -10.24 -10.39
C GLU A 74 -2.41 -11.75 -10.24
N TYR A 75 -3.33 -12.56 -10.75
CA TYR A 75 -3.36 -14.02 -10.63
C TYR A 75 -1.94 -14.65 -10.63
N ALA A 76 -1.51 -15.19 -9.47
CA ALA A 76 -0.24 -15.86 -9.16
C ALA A 76 0.92 -15.01 -8.58
N ALA A 77 0.76 -13.71 -8.34
CA ALA A 77 1.74 -12.92 -7.60
C ALA A 77 1.39 -12.86 -6.11
N SER A 78 2.31 -13.28 -5.22
CA SER A 78 2.16 -13.14 -3.76
C SER A 78 2.47 -11.72 -3.25
N CYS A 79 2.66 -10.77 -4.17
CA CYS A 79 3.04 -9.41 -3.83
C CYS A 79 2.78 -8.38 -4.92
N VAL A 80 2.77 -7.13 -4.48
CA VAL A 80 2.84 -5.93 -5.33
C VAL A 80 4.17 -5.25 -5.05
N ASP A 81 5.02 -5.09 -6.05
CA ASP A 81 6.26 -4.30 -5.98
C ASP A 81 6.20 -3.19 -7.02
N ARG A 82 5.86 -1.99 -6.55
CA ARG A 82 5.64 -0.83 -7.41
C ARG A 82 6.61 0.30 -7.13
N TYR A 83 7.38 0.65 -8.16
CA TYR A 83 8.16 1.88 -8.23
C TYR A 83 7.56 2.91 -9.18
N GLY A 84 7.88 4.18 -8.92
CA GLY A 84 7.73 5.25 -9.91
C GLY A 84 6.29 5.70 -10.11
N ILE A 85 5.50 5.73 -9.03
CA ILE A 85 4.24 6.47 -9.03
C ILE A 85 4.60 7.95 -8.94
N THR A 86 4.30 8.72 -9.98
CA THR A 86 4.56 10.17 -9.93
C THR A 86 3.76 10.77 -8.78
N ALA A 87 4.34 11.73 -8.07
CA ALA A 87 3.66 12.45 -6.99
C ALA A 87 3.84 13.96 -7.25
N PRO A 88 3.00 14.56 -8.11
CA PRO A 88 3.21 15.94 -8.56
C PRO A 88 3.14 16.98 -7.44
N MET A 89 2.23 16.81 -6.48
CA MET A 89 2.12 17.72 -5.33
C MET A 89 3.32 17.56 -4.40
N LEU A 90 3.72 16.31 -4.14
CA LEU A 90 4.89 15.99 -3.33
C LEU A 90 6.16 16.60 -3.94
N LYS A 91 6.36 16.37 -5.23
CA LYS A 91 7.49 16.91 -5.99
C LYS A 91 7.51 18.44 -6.01
N ALA A 92 6.34 19.08 -6.09
CA ALA A 92 6.22 20.53 -6.04
C ALA A 92 6.48 21.09 -4.63
N ALA A 93 6.14 20.36 -3.57
CA ALA A 93 6.44 20.72 -2.19
C ALA A 93 7.97 20.72 -1.92
N GLY A 94 8.72 19.84 -2.59
CA GLY A 94 10.17 19.74 -2.44
C GLY A 94 10.55 19.18 -1.08
N THR A 95 11.29 19.94 -0.28
CA THR A 95 11.64 19.53 1.08
C THR A 95 10.43 19.63 2.00
N LEU A 96 10.11 18.52 2.66
CA LEU A 96 9.04 18.42 3.64
C LEU A 96 9.54 18.93 4.99
N THR A 97 9.76 20.24 5.10
CA THR A 97 10.46 20.83 6.24
C THR A 97 9.80 20.54 7.58
N GLY A 98 10.58 20.04 8.53
CA GLY A 98 10.15 19.71 9.88
C GLY A 98 9.18 18.52 9.97
N ALA A 99 9.03 17.71 8.92
CA ALA A 99 8.26 16.48 8.97
C ALA A 99 8.96 15.49 9.91
N LYS A 100 8.40 15.34 11.12
CA LYS A 100 8.79 14.30 12.08
C LYS A 100 8.29 12.93 11.65
N TYR A 101 7.10 12.92 11.06
CA TYR A 101 6.50 11.73 10.48
C TYR A 101 6.03 11.98 9.06
N VAL A 102 6.28 11.01 8.20
CA VAL A 102 5.57 10.82 6.95
C VAL A 102 4.35 9.96 7.25
N VAL A 103 3.18 10.38 6.76
CA VAL A 103 1.91 9.75 7.10
C VAL A 103 1.19 9.31 5.83
N LEU A 104 0.75 8.06 5.80
CA LEU A 104 -0.12 7.56 4.73
C LEU A 104 -1.49 7.26 5.29
N SER A 105 -2.55 7.73 4.64
CA SER A 105 -3.89 7.21 4.89
C SER A 105 -4.13 6.01 4.00
N LEU A 106 -4.52 4.89 4.58
CA LEU A 106 -4.65 3.64 3.86
C LEU A 106 -5.70 2.71 4.47
N THR A 107 -6.15 1.77 3.64
CA THR A 107 -7.03 0.68 4.03
C THR A 107 -6.39 -0.65 3.66
N ASN A 108 -6.41 -1.63 4.56
CA ASN A 108 -6.18 -3.04 4.24
C ASN A 108 -7.53 -3.78 4.18
N LYS A 109 -7.93 -4.22 2.98
CA LYS A 109 -9.10 -5.07 2.73
C LYS A 109 -8.72 -6.48 2.26
N SER A 110 -7.46 -6.85 2.39
CA SER A 110 -7.01 -8.24 2.25
C SER A 110 -7.67 -9.12 3.31
N ASP A 111 -7.67 -10.43 3.13
CA ASP A 111 -8.18 -11.41 4.09
C ASP A 111 -7.11 -11.88 5.10
N GLY A 112 -6.22 -10.96 5.48
CA GLY A 112 -5.11 -11.21 6.39
C GLY A 112 -4.28 -9.95 6.63
N GLU A 113 -3.33 -10.06 7.56
CA GLU A 113 -2.30 -9.03 7.72
C GLU A 113 -1.44 -8.95 6.45
N VAL A 114 -1.07 -7.73 6.07
CA VAL A 114 -0.14 -7.48 4.97
C VAL A 114 1.12 -6.84 5.49
N TRP A 115 2.25 -7.14 4.88
CA TRP A 115 3.52 -6.49 5.18
C TRP A 115 3.72 -5.35 4.19
N PHE A 116 3.79 -4.14 4.70
CA PHE A 116 3.81 -2.92 3.92
C PHE A 116 5.16 -2.23 4.02
N CYS A 117 5.75 -1.89 2.88
CA CYS A 117 6.96 -1.09 2.77
C CYS A 117 6.71 0.13 1.86
N PHE A 118 6.99 1.32 2.37
CA PHE A 118 7.03 2.55 1.59
C PHE A 118 8.42 2.71 0.96
N GLN A 119 8.46 2.92 -0.36
CA GLN A 119 9.69 3.00 -1.15
C GLN A 119 9.72 4.27 -2.02
N PRO A 120 9.99 5.44 -1.41
CA PRO A 120 9.99 6.70 -2.14
C PRO A 120 11.22 6.86 -3.05
N ASP A 121 11.08 7.64 -4.11
CA ASP A 121 12.22 8.14 -4.87
C ASP A 121 12.79 9.37 -4.16
N THR A 122 14.06 9.29 -3.77
CA THR A 122 14.77 10.33 -3.00
C THR A 122 16.00 10.80 -3.78
N PRO A 123 16.15 12.10 -4.08
CA PRO A 123 17.31 12.60 -4.81
C PRO A 123 18.64 12.24 -4.13
N GLY A 124 19.53 11.61 -4.89
CA GLY A 124 20.85 11.19 -4.42
C GLY A 124 20.93 9.75 -3.94
N TYR A 125 19.81 9.03 -3.90
CA TYR A 125 19.73 7.61 -3.53
C TYR A 125 19.10 6.83 -4.68
N GLU A 126 19.62 5.63 -4.95
CA GLU A 126 19.06 4.76 -5.99
C GLU A 126 17.80 4.06 -5.48
N HIS A 127 17.77 3.75 -4.18
CA HIS A 127 16.77 2.89 -3.56
C HIS A 127 16.52 3.29 -2.09
N ALA A 128 15.55 4.17 -1.83
CA ALA A 128 15.16 4.52 -0.46
C ALA A 128 13.97 3.67 0.01
N TYR A 129 14.09 3.05 1.18
CA TYR A 129 13.09 2.14 1.77
C TYR A 129 12.88 2.41 3.25
N MET A 130 11.85 1.80 3.84
CA MET A 130 11.75 1.71 5.30
C MET A 130 12.82 0.74 5.84
N GLY A 131 13.65 1.21 6.76
CA GLY A 131 14.65 0.40 7.46
C GLY A 131 14.02 -0.49 8.51
N GLY A 132 14.59 -1.67 8.74
CA GLY A 132 14.13 -2.63 9.74
C GLY A 132 15.16 -3.01 10.80
N GLU A 133 16.34 -2.40 10.78
CA GLU A 133 17.40 -2.60 11.80
C GLU A 133 17.56 -1.37 12.71
N MET A 134 16.58 -0.47 12.70
CA MET A 134 16.53 0.73 13.52
C MET A 134 15.57 0.53 14.68
N ASP A 135 15.93 1.07 15.85
CA ASP A 135 15.07 1.11 17.03
C ASP A 135 14.11 2.31 16.92
N LEU A 136 13.06 2.14 16.10
CA LEU A 136 12.07 3.17 15.78
C LEU A 136 10.65 2.60 15.86
N GLU A 137 9.74 3.37 16.45
CA GLU A 137 8.32 3.04 16.52
C GLU A 137 7.54 3.68 15.37
N LEU A 138 6.68 2.90 14.74
CA LEU A 138 5.64 3.37 13.83
C LEU A 138 4.29 3.30 14.53
N TYR A 139 3.34 4.09 14.05
CA TYR A 139 2.01 4.13 14.66
C TYR A 139 0.91 3.92 13.64
N LEU A 140 0.02 2.98 13.91
CA LEU A 140 -1.25 2.83 13.22
C LEU A 140 -2.32 3.56 14.01
N VAL A 141 -2.94 4.57 13.39
CA VAL A 141 -4.00 5.37 13.98
C VAL A 141 -5.28 5.13 13.20
N GLY A 142 -6.21 4.36 13.76
CA GLY A 142 -7.51 4.10 13.16
C GLY A 142 -8.36 5.38 13.05
N LEU A 143 -9.31 5.41 12.12
CA LEU A 143 -10.23 6.56 11.97
C LEU A 143 -11.08 6.83 13.22
N ASP A 144 -11.24 5.84 14.09
CA ASP A 144 -11.91 5.96 15.39
C ASP A 144 -11.04 6.63 16.47
N GLY A 145 -9.73 6.79 16.21
CA GLY A 145 -8.72 7.30 17.13
C GLY A 145 -7.94 6.21 17.87
N THR A 146 -8.19 4.93 17.61
CA THR A 146 -7.39 3.84 18.21
C THR A 146 -5.95 3.93 17.72
N VAL A 147 -4.97 3.83 18.63
CA VAL A 147 -3.55 3.87 18.31
C VAL A 147 -2.91 2.53 18.65
N SER A 148 -2.19 1.96 17.69
CA SER A 148 -1.34 0.77 17.85
C SER A 148 0.10 1.14 17.49
N VAL A 149 1.06 0.58 18.22
CA VAL A 149 2.50 0.76 17.97
C VAL A 149 3.01 -0.45 17.20
N ILE A 150 3.88 -0.22 16.22
CA ILE A 150 4.67 -1.25 15.55
C ILE A 150 6.14 -0.90 15.80
N ASP A 151 6.83 -1.73 16.56
CA ASP A 151 8.23 -1.55 16.99
C ASP A 151 9.21 -2.51 16.30
N GLU A 152 8.69 -3.51 15.59
CA GLU A 152 9.48 -4.46 14.80
C GLU A 152 8.84 -4.70 13.43
N PRO A 153 9.64 -4.95 12.38
CA PRO A 153 9.13 -5.34 11.07
C PRO A 153 8.45 -6.72 11.15
N ALA A 154 7.40 -6.91 10.37
CA ALA A 154 6.66 -8.19 10.32
C ALA A 154 7.44 -9.29 9.57
N ALA A 155 8.41 -8.93 8.73
CA ALA A 155 9.28 -9.85 8.01
C ALA A 155 10.72 -9.33 7.91
N GLU A 156 11.70 -10.23 8.11
CA GLU A 156 13.11 -9.88 8.34
C GLU A 156 13.96 -9.55 7.10
N THR A 157 13.43 -9.62 5.85
CA THR A 157 14.03 -9.18 4.54
C THR A 157 13.88 -10.23 3.43
N SER A 158 13.97 -11.52 3.75
CA SER A 158 14.01 -12.57 2.72
C SER A 158 12.66 -12.91 2.09
N GLN A 159 11.56 -12.59 2.77
CA GLN A 159 10.20 -12.87 2.31
C GLN A 159 9.60 -11.70 1.51
N ASN A 160 10.13 -10.49 1.66
CA ASN A 160 9.56 -9.26 1.09
C ASN A 160 10.50 -8.68 0.02
N ASN A 161 10.87 -9.50 -0.98
CA ASN A 161 11.76 -9.14 -2.10
C ASN A 161 13.08 -8.44 -1.71
N GLY A 162 13.62 -8.72 -0.52
CA GLY A 162 14.84 -8.08 -0.01
C GLY A 162 14.63 -6.80 0.80
N ARG A 163 13.40 -6.48 1.22
CA ARG A 163 13.02 -5.26 1.95
C ARG A 163 12.39 -5.61 3.29
N TYR A 164 12.37 -4.67 4.23
CA TYR A 164 11.58 -4.82 5.46
C TYR A 164 10.15 -4.32 5.25
N GLY A 165 9.18 -5.10 5.69
CA GLY A 165 7.76 -4.75 5.67
C GLY A 165 7.20 -4.67 7.09
N TYR A 166 6.28 -3.74 7.31
CA TYR A 166 5.60 -3.54 8.60
C TYR A 166 4.15 -4.01 8.52
N GLY A 167 3.69 -4.71 9.55
CA GLY A 167 2.39 -5.36 9.56
C GLY A 167 1.23 -4.35 9.58
N ILE A 168 0.33 -4.45 8.60
CA ILE A 168 -0.93 -3.72 8.55
C ILE A 168 -2.07 -4.74 8.73
N PRO A 169 -2.78 -4.73 9.87
CA PRO A 169 -3.77 -5.75 10.18
C PRO A 169 -4.93 -5.82 9.17
N GLU A 170 -5.55 -6.99 9.04
CA GLU A 170 -6.79 -7.18 8.29
C GLU A 170 -7.84 -6.13 8.71
N GLY A 171 -8.47 -5.50 7.73
CA GLY A 171 -9.57 -4.57 7.96
C GLY A 171 -9.15 -3.19 8.47
N PHE A 172 -7.84 -2.93 8.65
CA PHE A 172 -7.34 -1.62 9.05
C PHE A 172 -7.83 -0.51 8.10
N ASP A 173 -8.24 0.62 8.67
CA ASP A 173 -8.71 1.82 7.98
C ASP A 173 -8.30 3.02 8.83
N GLY A 174 -7.32 3.79 8.34
CA GLY A 174 -6.70 4.84 9.14
C GLY A 174 -5.40 5.38 8.56
N TYR A 175 -4.50 5.76 9.45
CA TYR A 175 -3.25 6.43 9.15
C TYR A 175 -2.05 5.63 9.66
N LEU A 176 -1.06 5.41 8.80
CA LEU A 176 0.25 4.89 9.15
C LEU A 176 1.21 6.06 9.32
N PHE A 177 1.71 6.28 10.53
CA PHE A 177 2.73 7.26 10.87
C PHE A 177 4.10 6.59 10.87
N MET A 178 4.97 7.05 9.98
CA MET A 178 6.35 6.58 9.82
C MET A 178 7.30 7.70 10.25
N PRO A 179 8.17 7.49 11.24
CA PRO A 179 9.20 8.48 11.57
C PRO A 179 10.04 8.80 10.32
N SER A 180 10.32 10.07 10.05
CA SER A 180 11.09 10.44 8.86
C SER A 180 12.50 9.84 8.83
N SER A 181 13.05 9.49 10.00
CA SER A 181 14.33 8.81 10.14
C SER A 181 14.30 7.31 9.81
N ILE A 182 13.13 6.73 9.54
CA ILE A 182 13.03 5.31 9.18
C ILE A 182 13.59 5.03 7.79
N PHE A 183 13.66 6.04 6.92
CA PHE A 183 14.06 5.82 5.54
C PHE A 183 15.57 5.61 5.43
N CYS A 184 15.97 4.55 4.76
CA CYS A 184 17.36 4.11 4.61
C CYS A 184 17.66 3.71 3.15
N ASP A 185 18.93 3.56 2.81
CA ASP A 185 19.35 3.06 1.49
C ASP A 185 19.27 1.53 1.43
N HIS A 186 19.08 0.97 0.24
CA HIS A 186 19.01 -0.48 0.07
C HIS A 186 20.32 -1.15 0.49
N GLY A 187 20.22 -2.05 1.47
CA GLY A 187 21.37 -2.78 1.99
C GLY A 187 22.10 -2.09 3.14
N ASP A 188 21.69 -0.88 3.52
CA ASP A 188 22.06 -0.22 4.78
C ASP A 188 20.80 0.06 5.60
N TRP A 189 20.32 -0.96 6.29
CA TRP A 189 19.03 -0.95 7.00
C TRP A 189 19.05 -0.26 8.36
N SER A 190 20.22 0.25 8.77
CA SER A 190 20.47 0.79 10.10
C SER A 190 20.83 2.28 10.10
N THR A 191 21.11 2.85 8.92
CA THR A 191 21.51 4.25 8.76
C THR A 191 20.39 5.09 8.14
N PRO A 192 19.82 6.06 8.87
CA PRO A 192 18.83 6.99 8.31
C PRO A 192 19.41 7.84 7.18
N ILE A 193 18.65 7.96 6.09
CA ILE A 193 18.87 8.97 5.04
C ILE A 193 18.59 10.37 5.60
N PHE A 194 17.51 10.51 6.37
CA PHE A 194 17.09 11.79 6.94
C PHE A 194 17.30 11.81 8.45
N THR A 195 18.04 12.81 8.94
CA THR A 195 18.35 12.97 10.38
C THR A 195 17.93 14.32 10.94
N ASN A 196 17.32 15.16 10.11
CA ASN A 196 17.00 16.56 10.39
C ASN A 196 15.51 16.89 10.19
N ASP A 197 14.62 15.89 10.21
CA ASP A 197 13.17 16.06 10.00
C ASP A 197 12.81 16.76 8.67
N ASP A 198 13.67 16.69 7.65
CA ASP A 198 13.47 17.37 6.35
C ASP A 198 13.52 16.39 5.17
N PRO A 199 12.66 15.35 5.11
CA PRO A 199 12.66 14.41 4.00
C PRO A 199 12.33 15.08 2.67
N VAL A 200 12.86 14.51 1.57
CA VAL A 200 12.62 14.97 0.20
C VAL A 200 12.27 13.77 -0.67
N PHE A 201 11.12 13.84 -1.35
CA PHE A 201 10.68 12.79 -2.25
C PHE A 201 10.25 13.36 -3.60
N THR A 202 10.57 12.68 -4.69
CA THR A 202 10.21 13.09 -6.06
C THR A 202 9.16 12.19 -6.71
N ALA A 203 8.97 10.99 -6.16
CA ALA A 203 7.96 10.02 -6.52
C ALA A 203 7.73 9.09 -5.32
N VAL A 204 6.68 8.27 -5.40
CA VAL A 204 6.41 7.24 -4.40
C VAL A 204 6.42 5.85 -5.01
N GLY A 205 6.52 4.87 -4.14
CA GLY A 205 6.37 3.46 -4.47
C GLY A 205 5.95 2.69 -3.23
N PHE A 206 5.43 1.51 -3.47
CA PHE A 206 4.93 0.62 -2.43
C PHE A 206 5.34 -0.81 -2.76
N ASP A 207 5.86 -1.50 -1.77
CA ASP A 207 6.07 -2.94 -1.81
C ASP A 207 5.18 -3.54 -0.73
N VAL A 208 4.27 -4.43 -1.14
CA VAL A 208 3.30 -5.04 -0.25
C VAL A 208 3.18 -6.52 -0.53
N ASN A 209 3.36 -7.31 0.52
CA ASN A 209 3.40 -8.77 0.49
C ASN A 209 2.52 -9.33 1.62
N GLY A 210 2.37 -10.65 1.68
CA GLY A 210 1.82 -11.34 2.84
C GLY A 210 1.79 -12.85 2.64
N ASP A 211 2.11 -13.60 3.69
CA ASP A 211 2.02 -15.07 3.69
C ASP A 211 0.61 -15.58 4.05
N GLU A 212 -0.15 -14.76 4.79
CA GLU A 212 -1.50 -15.10 5.27
C GLU A 212 -2.63 -14.84 4.26
N PRO A 213 -2.70 -13.69 3.57
CA PRO A 213 -3.86 -13.38 2.75
C PRO A 213 -3.90 -14.26 1.50
N SER A 214 -5.05 -14.88 1.26
CA SER A 214 -5.37 -15.55 0.00
C SER A 214 -5.98 -14.61 -1.04
N PHE A 215 -6.33 -13.39 -0.61
CA PHE A 215 -6.81 -12.27 -1.39
C PHE A 215 -6.11 -10.99 -0.94
N PHE A 216 -5.49 -10.29 -1.88
CA PHE A 216 -4.72 -9.07 -1.60
C PHE A 216 -5.42 -7.80 -2.12
N LEU A 217 -5.73 -6.86 -1.21
CA LEU A 217 -6.25 -5.53 -1.55
C LEU A 217 -5.85 -4.49 -0.50
N VAL A 218 -4.91 -3.63 -0.87
CA VAL A 218 -4.52 -2.44 -0.09
C VAL A 218 -4.83 -1.20 -0.92
N THR A 219 -5.31 -0.16 -0.26
CA THR A 219 -5.55 1.13 -0.91
C THR A 219 -4.86 2.23 -0.12
N VAL A 220 -4.01 3.01 -0.79
CA VAL A 220 -3.42 4.23 -0.23
C VAL A 220 -4.22 5.42 -0.80
N HIS A 221 -4.79 6.22 0.08
CA HIS A 221 -5.70 7.30 -0.30
C HIS A 221 -4.95 8.62 -0.51
N ASP A 222 -4.18 9.04 0.49
CA ASP A 222 -3.47 10.31 0.50
C ASP A 222 -2.20 10.19 1.35
N MET A 223 -1.24 11.08 1.11
CA MET A 223 -0.03 11.26 1.89
C MET A 223 -0.02 12.61 2.60
N TYR A 224 0.42 12.58 3.85
CA TYR A 224 0.53 13.74 4.73
C TYR A 224 1.90 13.78 5.41
N ILE A 225 2.16 14.88 6.11
CA ILE A 225 3.23 14.96 7.11
C ILE A 225 2.68 15.40 8.45
N CYS A 226 3.34 14.97 9.51
CA CYS A 226 3.15 15.47 10.87
C CYS A 226 4.45 16.18 11.30
N THR A 227 4.35 17.45 11.68
CA THR A 227 5.51 18.27 12.09
C THR A 227 5.66 18.36 13.61
N GLN A 228 4.72 17.78 14.35
CA GLN A 228 4.70 17.75 15.80
C GLN A 228 5.12 16.38 16.33
N GLU A 229 5.64 16.37 17.57
CA GLU A 229 5.78 15.11 18.30
C GLU A 229 4.40 14.51 18.55
N LEU A 230 4.31 13.19 18.46
CA LEU A 230 3.06 12.51 18.79
C LEU A 230 2.81 12.58 20.30
N PRO A 231 1.57 12.81 20.74
CA PRO A 231 1.27 12.81 22.16
C PRO A 231 1.54 11.44 22.78
N GLU A 232 2.11 11.42 23.99
CA GLU A 232 2.26 10.17 24.74
C GLU A 232 0.88 9.52 24.96
N ILE A 233 0.76 8.26 24.57
CA ILE A 233 -0.45 7.47 24.77
C ILE A 233 -0.36 6.91 26.18
N ALA A 234 -1.35 7.17 27.03
CA ALA A 234 -1.43 6.44 28.29
C ALA A 234 -1.56 4.95 27.94
N PRO A 235 -0.82 4.03 28.59
CA PRO A 235 -0.97 2.61 28.32
C PRO A 235 -2.45 2.26 28.52
N LYS A 236 -3.09 1.78 27.45
CA LYS A 236 -4.45 1.26 27.55
C LYS A 236 -4.36 0.15 28.57
N SER A 237 -5.00 0.32 29.73
CA SER A 237 -5.06 -0.69 30.77
C SER A 237 -5.52 -1.97 30.11
N THR A 238 -4.60 -2.90 29.90
CA THR A 238 -4.90 -4.27 29.50
C THR A 238 -5.72 -4.83 30.64
N GLU A 239 -7.05 -4.72 30.56
CA GLU A 239 -7.92 -5.47 31.45
C GLU A 239 -7.53 -6.93 31.24
N ALA A 240 -6.88 -7.50 32.26
CA ALA A 240 -6.50 -8.91 32.26
C ALA A 240 -7.72 -9.74 31.84
N PRO A 241 -7.54 -10.80 31.03
CA PRO A 241 -8.65 -11.65 30.61
C PRO A 241 -9.42 -12.06 31.86
N THR A 242 -10.70 -11.69 31.91
CA THR A 242 -11.61 -12.15 32.95
C THR A 242 -11.57 -13.68 32.89
N GLU A 243 -11.03 -14.31 33.93
CA GLU A 243 -10.93 -15.77 34.01
C GLU A 243 -12.31 -16.37 33.70
N ALA A 244 -12.40 -17.10 32.59
CA ALA A 244 -13.58 -17.86 32.28
C ALA A 244 -13.79 -18.90 33.39
N PRO A 245 -15.01 -19.07 33.92
CA PRO A 245 -15.27 -20.12 34.90
C PRO A 245 -14.95 -21.48 34.27
N THR A 246 -14.03 -22.21 34.90
CA THR A 246 -13.72 -23.61 34.59
C THR A 246 -14.92 -24.47 35.01
N GLU A 247 -15.88 -24.64 34.11
CA GLU A 247 -16.91 -25.68 34.23
C GLU A 247 -16.33 -26.98 33.65
N VAL A 248 -16.02 -27.91 34.55
CA VAL A 248 -15.53 -29.25 34.24
C VAL A 248 -16.63 -30.03 33.51
N PRO A 249 -16.40 -30.63 32.32
CA PRO A 249 -17.40 -31.50 31.71
C PRO A 249 -17.56 -32.76 32.56
N THR A 250 -18.73 -32.89 33.16
CA THR A 250 -19.16 -34.07 33.92
C THR A 250 -19.54 -35.19 32.96
N GLU A 251 -18.82 -36.31 33.08
CA GLU A 251 -19.21 -37.70 32.83
C GLU A 251 -19.79 -38.09 31.44
N VAL A 252 -19.00 -38.94 30.78
CA VAL A 252 -19.30 -39.75 29.59
C VAL A 252 -20.45 -40.72 29.86
N PRO A 253 -21.26 -41.07 28.84
CA PRO A 253 -21.62 -42.49 28.71
C PRO A 253 -21.25 -43.05 27.33
N THR A 254 -20.39 -44.06 27.42
CA THR A 254 -20.06 -45.08 26.43
C THR A 254 -21.32 -45.69 25.83
N ALA A 255 -21.42 -45.68 24.50
CA ALA A 255 -22.25 -46.61 23.75
C ALA A 255 -21.42 -47.18 22.59
N GLU A 256 -21.42 -48.51 22.53
CA GLU A 256 -20.54 -49.39 21.75
C GLU A 256 -20.63 -49.18 20.23
N PRO A 257 -19.53 -49.35 19.48
CA PRO A 257 -19.60 -49.58 18.04
C PRO A 257 -20.09 -51.01 17.78
N THR A 258 -21.25 -51.16 17.13
CA THR A 258 -21.70 -52.46 16.61
C THR A 258 -20.94 -52.77 15.31
N GLU A 259 -20.15 -53.83 15.36
CA GLU A 259 -19.52 -54.50 14.22
C GLU A 259 -20.56 -55.11 13.26
N ALA A 260 -20.32 -54.97 11.94
CA ALA A 260 -20.25 -56.11 11.02
C ALA A 260 -19.64 -55.70 9.66
N PRO A 261 -18.68 -56.48 9.12
CA PRO A 261 -18.04 -56.26 7.82
C PRO A 261 -18.58 -57.22 6.74
N THR A 262 -18.84 -56.76 5.52
CA THR A 262 -19.14 -57.61 4.32
C THR A 262 -19.21 -56.66 3.10
N ASP A 263 -18.59 -56.79 1.92
CA ASP A 263 -17.82 -57.82 1.23
C ASP A 263 -16.93 -57.09 0.20
N ALA A 264 -15.73 -57.61 -0.05
CA ALA A 264 -14.98 -57.38 -1.28
C ALA A 264 -14.96 -58.70 -2.08
N PRO A 265 -15.14 -58.67 -3.41
CA PRO A 265 -14.52 -59.67 -4.24
C PRO A 265 -13.26 -59.11 -4.91
N VAL A 266 -12.18 -59.79 -4.57
CA VAL A 266 -10.91 -59.87 -5.29
C VAL A 266 -11.15 -60.24 -6.75
N VAL A 267 -10.54 -59.51 -7.67
CA VAL A 267 -10.03 -60.09 -8.93
C VAL A 267 -8.59 -59.63 -9.13
N THR A 268 -7.70 -60.52 -8.73
CA THR A 268 -6.33 -60.69 -9.21
C THR A 268 -6.30 -60.78 -10.73
N GLU A 269 -5.35 -60.13 -11.40
CA GLU A 269 -4.39 -60.75 -12.33
C GLU A 269 -3.28 -59.74 -12.67
N GLU A 270 -2.09 -60.01 -12.13
CA GLU A 270 -0.77 -59.66 -12.66
C GLU A 270 -0.11 -60.99 -13.09
N PRO A 271 1.06 -61.03 -13.75
CA PRO A 271 1.69 -60.09 -14.69
C PRO A 271 2.32 -60.84 -15.90
N LYS A 272 2.95 -60.13 -16.85
CA LYS A 272 4.34 -60.41 -17.30
C LYS A 272 4.83 -59.49 -18.45
N THR A 273 5.93 -58.77 -18.13
CA THR A 273 7.20 -58.57 -18.88
C THR A 273 7.14 -57.90 -20.27
N THR A 274 8.01 -56.99 -20.69
CA THR A 274 9.49 -56.87 -20.58
C THR A 274 9.93 -55.43 -20.96
N ASP A 275 11.12 -55.04 -20.50
CA ASP A 275 12.14 -54.12 -21.08
C ASP A 275 11.70 -53.08 -22.14
N ASP A 276 12.00 -51.79 -21.92
CA ASP A 276 13.30 -51.23 -22.34
C ASP A 276 13.42 -49.74 -21.97
N SER A 277 14.68 -49.32 -21.79
CA SER A 277 15.12 -48.01 -21.34
C SER A 277 15.50 -47.10 -22.52
N LYS A 278 14.87 -45.92 -22.71
CA LYS A 278 15.51 -44.74 -23.34
C LYS A 278 14.64 -43.46 -23.28
N SER A 279 15.22 -42.42 -22.65
CA SER A 279 15.18 -40.98 -22.97
C SER A 279 14.35 -40.47 -24.17
N GLU A 280 13.47 -39.48 -23.94
CA GLU A 280 13.43 -38.17 -24.64
C GLU A 280 12.37 -37.21 -24.05
N GLU A 281 12.63 -35.91 -24.24
CA GLU A 281 12.08 -34.65 -23.68
C GLU A 281 10.60 -34.33 -24.03
N PRO A 282 9.87 -33.46 -23.28
CA PRO A 282 8.41 -33.48 -23.26
C PRO A 282 7.74 -32.52 -24.25
N ALA A 283 6.68 -32.99 -24.89
CA ALA A 283 5.59 -32.17 -25.45
C ALA A 283 4.32 -33.02 -25.63
N PRO A 284 3.13 -32.42 -25.77
CA PRO A 284 2.45 -31.42 -24.93
C PRO A 284 1.29 -32.10 -24.15
N LYS A 285 1.05 -31.69 -22.89
CA LYS A 285 -0.05 -32.27 -22.10
C LYS A 285 -1.41 -31.80 -22.63
N LYS A 286 -2.24 -32.81 -22.90
CA LYS A 286 -3.65 -32.80 -23.24
C LYS A 286 -4.46 -32.04 -22.18
N ASN A 287 -5.20 -31.06 -22.67
CA ASN A 287 -6.25 -30.28 -22.04
C ASN A 287 -7.35 -31.14 -21.40
N ASN A 288 -7.52 -31.03 -20.08
CA ASN A 288 -8.68 -31.56 -19.38
C ASN A 288 -9.52 -30.38 -18.86
N GLY A 289 -10.63 -30.13 -19.55
CA GLY A 289 -11.57 -29.05 -19.26
C GLY A 289 -12.46 -29.35 -18.05
N TRP A 290 -12.06 -28.87 -16.88
CA TRP A 290 -12.94 -28.67 -15.73
C TRP A 290 -12.38 -27.62 -14.76
N LEU A 291 -12.57 -26.31 -15.04
CA LEU A 291 -12.29 -25.22 -14.07
C LEU A 291 -13.17 -23.95 -14.22
N ILE A 292 -14.28 -23.98 -14.97
CA ILE A 292 -15.11 -22.77 -15.17
C ILE A 292 -16.41 -22.89 -14.36
N PRO A 293 -16.38 -22.58 -13.05
CA PRO A 293 -17.17 -21.45 -12.55
C PRO A 293 -16.50 -20.55 -11.48
N VAL A 294 -15.31 -20.89 -10.96
CA VAL A 294 -14.65 -20.10 -9.88
C VAL A 294 -14.01 -18.81 -10.44
N ILE A 295 -13.52 -18.86 -11.67
CA ILE A 295 -12.81 -17.76 -12.36
C ILE A 295 -13.74 -16.55 -12.60
N ILE A 296 -15.03 -16.78 -12.85
CA ILE A 296 -16.00 -15.69 -13.10
C ILE A 296 -16.42 -15.03 -11.76
N GLY A 297 -16.47 -15.80 -10.67
CA GLY A 297 -16.83 -15.28 -9.35
C GLY A 297 -15.82 -14.26 -8.83
N GLY A 298 -14.52 -14.59 -8.88
CA GLY A 298 -13.46 -13.70 -8.38
C GLY A 298 -13.39 -12.36 -9.14
N VAL A 299 -13.37 -12.40 -10.47
CA VAL A 299 -13.29 -11.18 -11.32
C VAL A 299 -14.51 -10.27 -11.11
N VAL A 300 -15.70 -10.85 -10.96
CA VAL A 300 -16.92 -10.07 -10.72
C VAL A 300 -16.91 -9.43 -9.33
N VAL A 301 -16.37 -10.11 -8.32
CA VAL A 301 -16.26 -9.58 -6.95
C VAL A 301 -15.25 -8.43 -6.90
N VAL A 302 -14.06 -8.59 -7.48
CA VAL A 302 -13.05 -7.51 -7.54
C VAL A 302 -13.59 -6.29 -8.29
N ALA A 303 -14.17 -6.49 -9.48
CA ALA A 303 -14.78 -5.40 -10.24
C ALA A 303 -15.94 -4.73 -9.46
N ALA A 304 -16.75 -5.50 -8.74
CA ALA A 304 -17.83 -4.95 -7.92
C ALA A 304 -17.31 -4.16 -6.72
N ILE A 305 -16.21 -4.59 -6.08
CA ILE A 305 -15.58 -3.87 -4.98
C ILE A 305 -14.95 -2.57 -5.48
N ILE A 306 -14.20 -2.60 -6.59
CA ILE A 306 -13.64 -1.39 -7.22
C ILE A 306 -14.74 -0.39 -7.56
N VAL A 307 -15.85 -0.86 -8.16
CA VAL A 307 -17.02 -0.01 -8.44
C VAL A 307 -17.66 0.54 -7.16
N ALA A 308 -17.72 -0.26 -6.08
CA ALA A 308 -18.28 0.17 -4.81
C ALA A 308 -17.41 1.24 -4.11
N VAL A 309 -16.08 1.08 -4.13
CA VAL A 309 -15.12 2.07 -3.61
C VAL A 309 -15.22 3.39 -4.39
N ALA A 310 -15.21 3.33 -5.72
CA ALA A 310 -15.38 4.51 -6.58
C ALA A 310 -16.77 5.19 -6.40
N ALA A 311 -17.81 4.42 -6.07
CA ALA A 311 -19.13 4.99 -5.76
C ALA A 311 -19.19 5.65 -4.37
N ALA A 312 -18.45 5.12 -3.39
CA ALA A 312 -18.37 5.67 -2.04
C ALA A 312 -17.55 6.98 -2.01
N SER A 313 -16.43 7.03 -2.75
CA SER A 313 -15.59 8.24 -2.86
C SER A 313 -16.36 9.41 -3.50
N LYS A 314 -17.18 9.15 -4.52
CA LYS A 314 -18.07 10.15 -5.16
C LYS A 314 -19.15 10.71 -4.24
N LYS A 315 -19.59 9.96 -3.23
CA LYS A 315 -20.58 10.46 -2.25
C LYS A 315 -19.94 11.40 -1.23
N LYS A 316 -18.69 11.16 -0.82
CA LYS A 316 -17.96 12.04 0.11
C LYS A 316 -17.67 13.42 -0.50
N LYS A 317 -17.40 13.51 -1.82
CA LYS A 317 -17.15 14.80 -2.52
C LYS A 317 -18.42 15.66 -2.75
N LYS A 318 -19.62 15.16 -2.45
CA LYS A 318 -20.91 15.88 -2.66
C LYS A 318 -21.62 16.30 -1.37
N ALA A 319 -21.06 15.96 -0.21
CA ALA A 319 -21.61 16.28 1.11
C ALA A 319 -20.90 17.50 1.71
#